data_AF-A0A4Q3XFE2-F1
#
_entry.id   AF-A0A4Q3XFE2-F1
#
_cell.length_a   1.000
_cell.length_b   1.000
_cell.length_c   1.000
_cell.angle_alpha   90.00
_cell.angle_beta   90.00
_cell.angle_gamma   90.00
#
_symmetry.space_group_name_H-M   'P 1'
#
loop_
_entity.id
_entity.type
_entity.pdbx_description
1 polymer ?
#
loop_
_entity_poly.entity_id
_entity_poly.type
_entity_poly.pdbx_seq_one_letter_code
_entity_poly.pdbx_strand_id
1 'polypeptide(L)'
;MTRRQLLLTTALYGLAGKSMLLSLAKAQAAPVAVQPVINLDRFQTRVAAFTARDDEAVLTAITNTQAWEWMQGNVPFFECPDPQIEEIFLFRWWLYRKHLRPTPDGWIVTEFLPDVPWAGKFNSISCPAGHHFYEGRWLRDSQILDDYARFWFEGGEPRRYSFWVADAIYQRALATGDWKVATDLLPDLVANWRAWEKSNGRPNGLFTQIDDRDGMEFSSGGSGFRPTINSYQYGDARAIEKLARRSGDKAIAQEFGAKADKLKTLVETKLWDKEAQFFKTLPEAEGAQLVRPREQVGFVPWYFSLPSRGKGFETAWRQIKDPSGFAAPYGPTTVEQRDPSFMVAHPHDCLWNGPSWPFATTQTLVALANVLHDYHQDAVTNRDYFELLKTYTRSQYKDGHPWLAEDLDAHTGKWIVDLPRSIYYNHSGYCDLVISGLVGLTPRDDQTVEVRPLLPPGTWDYFCLQDVPYHGHLLTILWDANGTRYGRGKGLIILADGQELAHSSKLKALRAVLPEKPISPFRKL
;
A
#
# COMPACT_ATOMS: atom_id res chain seq x y z
N MET A 1 91.36 46.81 8.72
CA MET A 1 90.50 47.46 9.76
C MET A 1 89.50 48.30 8.97
N THR A 2 88.18 48.22 9.07
CA THR A 2 87.30 47.92 10.20
C THR A 2 85.88 47.83 9.63
N ARG A 3 84.98 47.16 10.36
CA ARG A 3 83.54 47.00 10.12
C ARG A 3 82.86 48.24 9.51
N ARG A 4 82.10 48.05 8.42
CA ARG A 4 81.12 49.01 7.91
C ARG A 4 79.70 48.58 8.26
N GLN A 5 78.98 49.49 8.89
CA GLN A 5 77.53 49.56 8.90
C GLN A 5 77.00 50.11 7.58
N LEU A 6 75.74 49.74 7.32
CA LEU A 6 74.72 50.41 6.50
C LEU A 6 74.83 50.36 4.97
N LEU A 7 73.85 49.70 4.36
CA LEU A 7 72.84 50.36 3.51
C LEU A 7 71.65 49.40 3.26
N LEU A 8 70.43 49.84 3.63
CA LEU A 8 69.17 49.43 2.99
C LEU A 8 69.26 49.81 1.49
N THR A 9 68.72 49.11 0.50
CA THR A 9 67.37 48.59 0.20
C THR A 9 67.60 47.61 -0.98
N THR A 10 66.83 46.55 -1.25
CA THR A 10 65.55 46.55 -1.98
C THR A 10 65.12 45.07 -2.17
N ALA A 11 63.82 44.85 -2.23
CA ALA A 11 63.12 43.57 -2.22
C ALA A 11 63.39 42.62 -3.41
N LEU A 12 63.21 41.30 -3.21
CA LEU A 12 62.07 40.51 -3.73
C LEU A 12 62.33 38.98 -3.72
N TYR A 13 61.26 38.27 -3.31
CA TYR A 13 60.88 36.88 -3.54
C TYR A 13 61.65 35.71 -2.90
N GLY A 14 60.90 34.93 -2.09
CA GLY A 14 60.80 33.49 -2.32
C GLY A 14 60.84 32.59 -1.09
N LEU A 15 59.68 32.00 -0.77
CA LEU A 15 59.46 30.73 -0.04
C LEU A 15 59.67 30.71 1.49
N ALA A 16 58.54 30.75 2.22
CA ALA A 16 58.45 30.28 3.60
C ALA A 16 57.32 29.24 3.73
N GLY A 17 57.58 28.22 4.54
CA GLY A 17 56.91 26.93 4.60
C GLY A 17 55.43 26.95 5.00
N LYS A 18 54.72 25.93 4.51
CA LYS A 18 53.43 25.50 5.07
C LYS A 18 53.65 24.20 5.83
N SER A 19 53.42 24.27 7.14
CA SER A 19 53.34 23.15 8.06
C SER A 19 52.15 22.25 7.69
N MET A 20 52.41 20.96 7.52
CA MET A 20 51.42 19.95 7.14
C MET A 20 50.76 19.38 8.41
N LEU A 21 49.53 19.80 8.70
CA LEU A 21 48.64 19.13 9.66
C LEU A 21 48.10 17.86 8.99
N LEU A 22 48.55 16.69 9.44
CA LEU A 22 47.92 15.42 9.07
C LEU A 22 46.54 15.34 9.74
N SER A 23 45.48 15.46 8.95
CA SER A 23 44.15 15.02 9.36
C SER A 23 44.08 13.49 9.23
N LEU A 24 43.82 12.80 10.33
CA LEU A 24 43.43 11.40 10.31
C LEU A 24 41.96 11.34 9.86
N ALA A 25 41.74 11.28 8.55
CA ALA A 25 40.44 10.91 8.02
C ALA A 25 40.14 9.48 8.46
N LYS A 26 39.09 9.30 9.28
CA LYS A 26 38.50 7.98 9.50
C LYS A 26 38.02 7.47 8.15
N ALA A 27 38.71 6.46 7.60
CA ALA A 27 38.23 5.73 6.44
C ALA A 27 36.86 5.15 6.80
N GLN A 28 35.81 5.70 6.20
CA GLN A 28 34.49 5.12 6.25
C GLN A 28 34.58 3.81 5.48
N ALA A 29 34.42 2.68 6.18
CA ALA A 29 34.46 1.37 5.54
C ALA A 29 33.45 1.37 4.38
N ALA A 30 33.91 1.03 3.18
CA ALA A 30 33.02 0.80 2.05
C ALA A 30 31.95 -0.22 2.49
N PRO A 31 30.66 -0.02 2.15
CA PRO A 31 29.62 -0.98 2.50
C PRO A 31 30.03 -2.35 1.95
N VAL A 32 30.15 -3.34 2.84
CA VAL A 32 30.36 -4.73 2.44
C VAL A 32 29.18 -5.10 1.55
N ALA A 33 29.46 -5.47 0.29
CA ALA A 33 28.42 -5.94 -0.62
C ALA A 33 27.77 -7.18 -0.01
N VAL A 34 26.56 -7.01 0.51
CA VAL A 34 25.75 -8.12 1.05
C VAL A 34 25.37 -9.00 -0.14
N GLN A 35 25.80 -10.25 -0.13
CA GLN A 35 25.40 -11.19 -1.18
C GLN A 35 23.88 -11.42 -1.11
N PRO A 36 23.16 -11.31 -2.24
CA PRO A 36 21.73 -11.54 -2.26
C PRO A 36 21.43 -13.00 -1.87
N VAL A 37 20.36 -13.20 -1.11
CA VAL A 37 19.83 -14.52 -0.72
C VAL A 37 19.13 -15.20 -1.90
N ILE A 38 18.45 -14.40 -2.73
CA ILE A 38 17.74 -14.81 -3.93
C ILE A 38 18.64 -14.59 -5.16
N ASN A 39 18.69 -15.56 -6.08
CA ASN A 39 19.27 -15.33 -7.41
C ASN A 39 18.32 -14.49 -8.27
N LEU A 40 18.77 -13.29 -8.65
CA LEU A 40 17.99 -12.30 -9.40
C LEU A 40 17.94 -12.54 -10.93
N ASP A 41 18.80 -13.40 -11.50
CA ASP A 41 18.92 -13.59 -12.96
C ASP A 41 17.60 -14.04 -13.60
N ARG A 42 16.87 -14.92 -12.91
CA ARG A 42 15.56 -15.40 -13.37
C ARG A 42 14.49 -14.30 -13.39
N PHE A 43 14.58 -13.34 -12.46
CA PHE A 43 13.67 -12.19 -12.43
C PHE A 43 13.97 -11.23 -13.58
N GLN A 44 15.25 -11.05 -13.93
CA GLN A 44 15.65 -10.27 -15.11
C GLN A 44 15.02 -10.83 -16.39
N THR A 45 15.07 -12.16 -16.56
CA THR A 45 14.48 -12.83 -17.73
C THR A 45 12.96 -12.63 -17.78
N ARG A 46 12.27 -12.71 -16.63
CA ARG A 46 10.83 -12.44 -16.56
C ARG A 46 10.47 -10.99 -16.88
N VAL A 47 11.22 -10.02 -16.35
CA VAL A 47 11.02 -8.60 -16.68
C VAL A 47 11.23 -8.36 -18.18
N ALA A 48 12.25 -8.97 -18.79
CA ALA A 48 12.45 -8.91 -20.23
C ALA A 48 11.26 -9.50 -21.01
N ALA A 49 10.63 -10.56 -20.49
CA ALA A 49 9.45 -11.17 -21.09
C ALA A 49 8.18 -10.31 -20.99
N PHE A 50 8.03 -9.50 -19.93
CA PHE A 50 6.97 -8.48 -19.84
C PHE A 50 7.22 -7.37 -20.86
N THR A 51 8.44 -6.81 -20.86
CA THR A 51 8.87 -5.76 -21.79
C THR A 51 8.70 -6.17 -23.25
N ALA A 52 9.00 -7.41 -23.63
CA ALA A 52 8.89 -7.87 -25.02
C ALA A 52 7.43 -8.01 -25.52
N ARG A 53 6.44 -8.07 -24.61
CA ARG A 53 5.01 -8.19 -24.95
C ARG A 53 4.29 -6.86 -24.96
N ASP A 54 4.86 -5.87 -24.30
CA ASP A 54 4.33 -4.52 -24.26
C ASP A 54 4.87 -3.72 -25.44
N ASP A 55 3.97 -3.24 -26.30
CA ASP A 55 4.34 -2.34 -27.40
C ASP A 55 4.78 -0.95 -26.92
N GLU A 56 4.60 -0.67 -25.61
CA GLU A 56 4.90 0.60 -24.96
C GLU A 56 4.22 1.78 -25.66
N ALA A 57 2.95 1.60 -26.05
CA ALA A 57 2.16 2.61 -26.77
C ALA A 57 2.10 3.99 -26.07
N VAL A 58 2.21 4.02 -24.75
CA VAL A 58 2.36 5.24 -23.95
C VAL A 58 3.74 5.24 -23.29
N LEU A 59 4.61 6.15 -23.72
CA LEU A 59 5.93 6.34 -23.11
C LEU A 59 5.78 6.93 -21.71
N THR A 60 6.53 6.36 -20.76
CA THR A 60 6.52 6.74 -19.35
C THR A 60 7.91 7.21 -18.92
N ALA A 61 8.02 7.83 -17.75
CA ALA A 61 9.27 8.49 -17.32
C ALA A 61 10.44 7.51 -17.16
N ILE A 62 10.13 6.27 -16.80
CA ILE A 62 11.07 5.15 -16.78
C ILE A 62 10.56 4.22 -17.86
N THR A 63 11.34 3.95 -18.91
CA THR A 63 10.89 3.16 -20.07
C THR A 63 11.11 1.65 -19.87
N ASN A 64 10.49 0.80 -20.68
CA ASN A 64 10.61 -0.67 -20.60
C ASN A 64 12.07 -1.15 -20.69
N THR A 65 12.94 -0.42 -21.40
CA THR A 65 14.38 -0.71 -21.45
C THR A 65 15.10 -0.41 -20.14
N GLN A 66 14.58 0.51 -19.33
CA GLN A 66 15.10 0.86 -18.00
C GLN A 66 14.42 0.08 -16.86
N ALA A 67 13.42 -0.76 -17.17
CA ALA A 67 12.58 -1.43 -16.17
C ALA A 67 13.40 -2.23 -15.15
N TRP A 68 14.29 -3.09 -15.65
CA TRP A 68 15.07 -3.99 -14.79
C TRP A 68 15.99 -3.23 -13.84
N GLU A 69 16.77 -2.29 -14.36
CA GLU A 69 17.68 -1.46 -13.56
C GLU A 69 16.91 -0.67 -12.50
N TRP A 70 15.76 -0.09 -12.87
CA TRP A 70 14.92 0.61 -11.91
C TRP A 70 14.41 -0.33 -10.82
N MET A 71 13.91 -1.52 -11.18
CA MET A 71 13.37 -2.49 -10.23
C MET A 71 14.45 -2.95 -9.25
N GLN A 72 15.65 -3.34 -9.71
CA GLN A 72 16.77 -3.70 -8.84
C GLN A 72 17.13 -2.60 -7.83
N GLY A 73 17.01 -1.34 -8.26
CA GLY A 73 17.28 -0.18 -7.43
C GLY A 73 16.17 0.15 -6.43
N ASN A 74 14.93 -0.25 -6.67
CA ASN A 74 13.76 0.36 -5.99
C ASN A 74 12.78 -0.58 -5.33
N VAL A 75 12.67 -1.85 -5.74
CA VAL A 75 11.59 -2.72 -5.26
C VAL A 75 12.12 -3.93 -4.51
N PRO A 76 11.33 -4.50 -3.57
CA PRO A 76 11.63 -5.80 -2.98
C PRO A 76 11.49 -6.92 -4.02
N PHE A 77 12.18 -8.04 -3.79
CA PHE A 77 12.03 -9.26 -4.59
C PHE A 77 11.42 -10.37 -3.74
N PHE A 78 10.52 -11.15 -4.34
CA PHE A 78 9.84 -12.26 -3.66
C PHE A 78 10.04 -13.57 -4.42
N GLU A 79 10.43 -14.61 -3.70
CA GLU A 79 10.59 -15.97 -4.20
C GLU A 79 9.70 -16.93 -3.41
N CYS A 80 8.95 -17.80 -4.09
CA CYS A 80 8.13 -18.83 -3.47
C CYS A 80 7.92 -20.03 -4.43
N PRO A 81 7.38 -21.17 -3.98
CA PRO A 81 7.10 -22.32 -4.86
C PRO A 81 5.85 -22.16 -5.73
N ASP A 82 5.05 -21.11 -5.54
CA ASP A 82 3.91 -20.80 -6.43
C ASP A 82 4.38 -19.84 -7.56
N PRO A 83 4.55 -20.35 -8.79
CA PRO A 83 5.12 -19.55 -9.87
C PRO A 83 4.24 -18.37 -10.28
N GLN A 84 2.91 -18.46 -10.08
CA GLN A 84 1.99 -17.38 -10.44
C GLN A 84 2.08 -16.23 -9.44
N ILE A 85 2.16 -16.53 -8.14
CA ILE A 85 2.36 -15.47 -7.12
C ILE A 85 3.71 -14.79 -7.34
N GLU A 86 4.77 -15.55 -7.61
CA GLU A 86 6.09 -14.99 -7.91
C GLU A 86 6.08 -14.10 -9.17
N GLU A 87 5.37 -14.52 -10.22
CA GLU A 87 5.26 -13.76 -11.47
C GLU A 87 4.43 -12.48 -11.32
N ILE A 88 3.25 -12.56 -10.68
CA ILE A 88 2.38 -11.39 -10.49
C ILE A 88 3.01 -10.38 -9.52
N PHE A 89 3.70 -10.84 -8.47
CA PHE A 89 4.45 -9.92 -7.59
C PHE A 89 5.49 -9.10 -8.38
N LEU A 90 6.23 -9.73 -9.29
CA LEU A 90 7.20 -9.05 -10.13
C LEU A 90 6.53 -8.14 -11.17
N PHE A 91 5.48 -8.64 -11.83
CA PHE A 91 4.71 -7.89 -12.82
C PHE A 91 4.09 -6.63 -12.24
N ARG A 92 3.60 -6.68 -11.00
CA ARG A 92 2.95 -5.54 -10.35
C ARG A 92 3.91 -4.41 -10.01
N TRP A 93 5.17 -4.72 -9.68
CA TRP A 93 6.21 -3.70 -9.60
C TRP A 93 6.61 -3.12 -10.95
N TRP A 94 6.71 -3.96 -11.97
CA TRP A 94 6.97 -3.53 -13.34
C TRP A 94 5.85 -2.59 -13.86
N LEU A 95 4.59 -2.90 -13.53
CA LEU A 95 3.43 -2.09 -13.82
C LEU A 95 3.46 -0.77 -13.06
N TYR A 96 3.60 -0.81 -11.72
CA TYR A 96 3.57 0.39 -10.87
C TYR A 96 4.58 1.46 -11.33
N ARG A 97 5.77 1.02 -11.75
CA ARG A 97 6.82 1.89 -12.32
C ARG A 97 6.31 2.76 -13.47
N LYS A 98 5.46 2.23 -14.35
CA LYS A 98 4.92 2.97 -15.50
C LYS A 98 4.13 4.21 -15.07
N HIS A 99 3.57 4.19 -13.86
CA HIS A 99 2.74 5.27 -13.33
C HIS A 99 3.53 6.34 -12.56
N LEU A 100 4.84 6.18 -12.44
CA LEU A 100 5.71 7.20 -11.87
C LEU A 100 5.91 8.33 -12.88
N ARG A 101 5.39 9.51 -12.55
CA ARG A 101 5.39 10.67 -13.43
C ARG A 101 6.10 11.85 -12.75
N PRO A 102 7.26 12.31 -13.24
CA PRO A 102 7.87 13.54 -12.75
C PRO A 102 7.06 14.72 -13.27
N THR A 103 6.91 15.74 -12.45
CA THR A 103 6.20 16.98 -12.77
C THR A 103 7.04 18.17 -12.32
N PRO A 104 6.71 19.40 -12.73
CA PRO A 104 7.36 20.60 -12.18
C PRO A 104 7.28 20.72 -10.64
N ASP A 105 6.30 20.07 -10.02
CA ASP A 105 6.04 20.12 -8.57
C ASP A 105 6.55 18.86 -7.85
N GLY A 106 7.38 18.04 -8.51
CA GLY A 106 7.89 16.77 -8.00
C GLY A 106 7.17 15.56 -8.59
N TRP A 107 7.41 14.37 -8.01
CA TRP A 107 6.84 13.13 -8.50
C TRP A 107 5.37 12.93 -8.11
N ILE A 108 4.60 12.35 -9.01
CA ILE A 108 3.26 11.82 -8.72
C ILE A 108 3.14 10.37 -9.19
N VAL A 109 2.08 9.71 -8.72
CA VAL A 109 1.64 8.39 -9.20
C VAL A 109 0.29 8.55 -9.92
N THR A 110 0.23 8.12 -11.18
CA THR A 110 -1.02 8.18 -11.97
C THR A 110 -1.84 6.91 -11.87
N GLU A 111 -3.12 7.01 -12.18
CA GLU A 111 -4.05 5.88 -12.29
C GLU A 111 -4.07 5.30 -13.71
N PHE A 112 -4.33 6.17 -14.69
CA PHE A 112 -4.28 5.86 -16.10
C PHE A 112 -2.93 6.27 -16.70
N LEU A 113 -2.45 5.51 -17.68
CA LEU A 113 -1.28 5.89 -18.47
C LEU A 113 -1.59 7.05 -19.43
N PRO A 114 -2.61 6.94 -20.33
CA PRO A 114 -3.01 8.07 -21.14
C PRO A 114 -3.72 9.13 -20.29
N ASP A 115 -3.72 10.37 -20.79
CA ASP A 115 -4.48 11.44 -20.16
C ASP A 115 -5.98 11.22 -20.37
N VAL A 116 -6.75 11.35 -19.29
CA VAL A 116 -8.20 11.18 -19.29
C VAL A 116 -8.91 12.48 -18.88
N PRO A 117 -10.08 12.81 -19.46
CA PRO A 117 -10.68 14.13 -19.30
C PRO A 117 -11.21 14.43 -17.90
N TRP A 118 -11.40 13.41 -17.05
CA TRP A 118 -11.84 13.56 -15.66
C TRP A 118 -10.70 13.66 -14.65
N ALA A 119 -9.44 13.57 -15.10
CA ALA A 119 -8.28 13.69 -14.22
C ALA A 119 -8.03 15.14 -13.80
N GLY A 120 -7.33 15.30 -12.67
CA GLY A 120 -6.88 16.58 -12.14
C GLY A 120 -5.57 17.02 -12.79
N LYS A 121 -4.91 17.97 -12.11
CA LYS A 121 -3.58 18.47 -12.50
C LYS A 121 -2.61 17.30 -12.77
N PHE A 122 -1.88 17.36 -13.89
CA PHE A 122 -0.91 16.35 -14.33
C PHE A 122 -1.46 14.92 -14.56
N ASN A 123 -2.77 14.78 -14.80
CA ASN A 123 -3.47 13.49 -14.90
C ASN A 123 -3.54 12.72 -13.55
N SER A 124 -3.52 13.45 -12.44
CA SER A 124 -3.71 12.86 -11.11
C SER A 124 -5.18 12.53 -10.85
N ILE A 125 -5.44 11.41 -10.17
CA ILE A 125 -6.78 11.00 -9.75
C ILE A 125 -6.69 10.49 -8.32
N SER A 126 -7.50 11.05 -7.41
CA SER A 126 -7.43 10.72 -5.97
C SER A 126 -8.04 9.38 -5.62
N CYS A 127 -8.86 8.79 -6.50
CA CYS A 127 -9.59 7.56 -6.22
C CYS A 127 -8.69 6.41 -5.72
N PRO A 128 -7.64 5.99 -6.45
CA PRO A 128 -6.73 4.94 -6.00
C PRO A 128 -5.55 5.45 -5.19
N ALA A 129 -5.46 6.73 -4.85
CA ALA A 129 -4.26 7.31 -4.23
C ALA A 129 -3.91 6.60 -2.92
N GLY A 130 -4.91 6.16 -2.14
CA GLY A 130 -4.70 5.35 -0.95
C GLY A 130 -3.99 4.01 -1.27
N HIS A 131 -4.41 3.33 -2.34
CA HIS A 131 -3.74 2.13 -2.83
C HIS A 131 -2.33 2.42 -3.33
N HIS A 132 -2.11 3.55 -4.02
CA HIS A 132 -0.79 3.94 -4.51
C HIS A 132 0.22 4.12 -3.36
N PHE A 133 -0.19 4.72 -2.25
CA PHE A 133 0.65 4.87 -1.06
C PHE A 133 0.91 3.53 -0.38
N TYR A 134 -0.11 2.67 -0.22
CA TYR A 134 0.06 1.35 0.40
C TYR A 134 0.96 0.43 -0.43
N GLU A 135 0.85 0.46 -1.76
CA GLU A 135 1.74 -0.29 -2.66
C GLU A 135 3.14 0.33 -2.63
N GLY A 136 3.26 1.64 -2.88
CA GLY A 136 4.53 2.33 -3.06
C GLY A 136 5.33 2.58 -1.78
N ARG A 137 4.77 2.39 -0.57
CA ARG A 137 5.53 2.58 0.68
C ARG A 137 6.73 1.63 0.82
N TRP A 138 6.79 0.60 -0.03
CA TRP A 138 7.89 -0.35 -0.14
C TRP A 138 8.92 0.02 -1.22
N LEU A 139 8.78 1.17 -1.86
CA LEU A 139 9.83 1.71 -2.74
C LEU A 139 11.03 2.13 -1.91
N ARG A 140 12.22 1.82 -2.41
CA ARG A 140 13.47 2.27 -1.83
C ARG A 140 13.57 3.78 -1.95
N ASP A 141 13.42 4.36 -3.15
CA ASP A 141 13.45 5.82 -3.30
C ASP A 141 12.22 6.46 -2.65
N SER A 142 12.43 7.04 -1.46
CA SER A 142 11.35 7.63 -0.68
C SER A 142 10.80 8.92 -1.30
N GLN A 143 11.62 9.62 -2.10
CA GLN A 143 11.29 10.95 -2.61
C GLN A 143 10.01 10.94 -3.44
N ILE A 144 9.78 9.87 -4.21
CA ILE A 144 8.60 9.71 -5.06
C ILE A 144 7.31 9.93 -4.26
N LEU A 145 7.17 9.25 -3.13
CA LEU A 145 5.97 9.38 -2.30
C LEU A 145 6.02 10.55 -1.32
N ASP A 146 7.20 11.11 -1.03
CA ASP A 146 7.31 12.38 -0.30
C ASP A 146 6.72 13.53 -1.11
N ASP A 147 7.09 13.62 -2.40
CA ASP A 147 6.58 14.62 -3.33
C ASP A 147 5.08 14.42 -3.57
N TYR A 148 4.66 13.17 -3.81
CA TYR A 148 3.25 12.85 -4.03
C TYR A 148 2.37 13.18 -2.83
N ALA A 149 2.86 12.98 -1.59
CA ALA A 149 2.13 13.36 -0.38
C ALA A 149 1.89 14.88 -0.29
N ARG A 150 2.88 15.70 -0.67
CA ARG A 150 2.73 17.17 -0.69
C ARG A 150 1.84 17.64 -1.82
N PHE A 151 1.99 17.04 -3.01
CA PHE A 151 1.22 17.38 -4.21
C PHE A 151 -0.29 17.43 -3.94
N TRP A 152 -0.83 16.48 -3.16
CA TRP A 152 -2.25 16.46 -2.82
C TRP A 152 -2.74 17.74 -2.13
N PHE A 153 -1.90 18.42 -1.36
CA PHE A 153 -2.26 19.66 -0.65
C PHE A 153 -1.79 20.93 -1.37
N GLU A 154 -1.05 20.79 -2.48
CA GLU A 154 -0.52 21.87 -3.32
C GLU A 154 -1.18 21.91 -4.72
N GLY A 155 -2.39 21.37 -4.85
CA GLY A 155 -3.19 21.43 -6.08
C GLY A 155 -3.66 20.08 -6.63
N GLY A 156 -3.43 18.97 -5.91
CA GLY A 156 -3.86 17.63 -6.33
C GLY A 156 -5.35 17.31 -6.15
N GLU A 157 -6.15 18.13 -5.47
CA GLU A 157 -7.60 17.90 -5.28
C GLU A 157 -7.94 16.56 -4.58
N PRO A 158 -7.52 16.38 -3.31
CA PRO A 158 -7.64 15.11 -2.57
C PRO A 158 -9.08 14.76 -2.18
N ARG A 159 -10.05 15.58 -2.59
CA ARG A 159 -11.48 15.42 -2.31
C ARG A 159 -12.33 15.20 -3.56
N ARG A 160 -11.71 15.04 -4.74
CA ARG A 160 -12.42 14.73 -5.99
C ARG A 160 -13.07 13.35 -5.93
N TYR A 161 -12.38 12.40 -5.31
CA TYR A 161 -12.89 11.09 -4.93
C TYR A 161 -12.60 10.84 -3.45
N SER A 162 -13.31 9.89 -2.85
CA SER A 162 -13.03 9.42 -1.51
C SER A 162 -11.61 8.87 -1.40
N PHE A 163 -10.81 9.44 -0.51
CA PHE A 163 -9.39 9.11 -0.35
C PHE A 163 -8.98 9.20 1.13
N TRP A 164 -8.52 8.09 1.72
CA TRP A 164 -8.03 7.99 3.11
C TRP A 164 -6.57 8.49 3.24
N VAL A 165 -6.35 9.76 2.89
CA VAL A 165 -5.01 10.34 2.73
C VAL A 165 -4.18 10.36 4.01
N ALA A 166 -4.81 10.63 5.16
CA ALA A 166 -4.07 10.71 6.42
C ALA A 166 -3.64 9.32 6.89
N ASP A 167 -4.51 8.31 6.77
CA ASP A 167 -4.13 6.92 7.04
C ASP A 167 -3.02 6.46 6.10
N ALA A 168 -3.15 6.69 4.79
CA ALA A 168 -2.15 6.31 3.81
C ALA A 168 -0.75 6.90 4.10
N ILE A 169 -0.68 8.20 4.42
CA ILE A 169 0.59 8.89 4.76
C ILE A 169 1.14 8.38 6.10
N TYR A 170 0.29 8.15 7.10
CA TYR A 170 0.71 7.58 8.39
C TYR A 170 1.28 6.16 8.23
N GLN A 171 0.63 5.33 7.42
CA GLN A 171 1.04 3.94 7.15
C GLN A 171 2.34 3.86 6.35
N ARG A 172 2.60 4.85 5.49
CA ARG A 172 3.91 5.03 4.87
C ARG A 172 4.98 5.38 5.92
N ALA A 173 4.72 6.33 6.81
CA ALA A 173 5.67 6.72 7.85
C ALA A 173 6.00 5.55 8.81
N LEU A 174 5.05 4.66 9.08
CA LEU A 174 5.28 3.40 9.80
C LEU A 174 6.18 2.41 9.05
N ALA A 175 6.18 2.41 7.71
CA ALA A 175 7.02 1.52 6.93
C ALA A 175 8.44 2.09 6.76
N THR A 176 8.54 3.39 6.50
CA THR A 176 9.83 4.04 6.24
C THR A 176 10.57 4.41 7.51
N GLY A 177 9.86 4.60 8.63
CA GLY A 177 10.37 5.24 9.84
C GLY A 177 10.64 6.75 9.68
N ASP A 178 10.43 7.33 8.49
CA ASP A 178 10.58 8.76 8.22
C ASP A 178 9.24 9.47 8.47
N TRP A 179 9.21 10.23 9.55
CA TRP A 179 8.01 10.93 10.01
C TRP A 179 7.90 12.34 9.46
N LYS A 180 8.95 12.89 8.84
CA LYS A 180 9.05 14.32 8.56
C LYS A 180 7.86 14.81 7.72
N VAL A 181 7.60 14.15 6.60
CA VAL A 181 6.49 14.53 5.70
C VAL A 181 5.13 14.40 6.38
N ALA A 182 4.91 13.31 7.12
CA ALA A 182 3.65 13.08 7.81
C ALA A 182 3.40 14.10 8.93
N THR A 183 4.44 14.51 9.67
CA THR A 183 4.32 15.53 10.73
C THR A 183 4.20 16.94 10.15
N ASP A 184 4.93 17.25 9.07
CA ASP A 184 4.86 18.56 8.41
C ASP A 184 3.46 18.81 7.81
N LEU A 185 2.85 17.78 7.21
CA LEU A 185 1.51 17.85 6.62
C LEU A 185 0.36 17.77 7.64
N LEU A 186 0.63 17.59 8.94
CA LEU A 186 -0.43 17.44 9.95
C LEU A 186 -1.49 18.57 9.89
N PRO A 187 -1.13 19.87 9.74
CA PRO A 187 -2.11 20.94 9.58
C PRO A 187 -3.01 20.75 8.35
N ASP A 188 -2.44 20.33 7.21
CA ASP A 188 -3.17 20.09 5.97
C ASP A 188 -4.10 18.89 6.07
N LEU A 189 -3.65 17.82 6.73
CA LEU A 189 -4.47 16.63 7.00
C LEU A 189 -5.68 17.00 7.87
N VAL A 190 -5.48 17.78 8.93
CA VAL A 190 -6.54 18.30 9.80
C VAL A 190 -7.52 19.17 9.00
N ALA A 191 -7.01 20.09 8.18
CA ALA A 191 -7.83 20.96 7.35
C ALA A 191 -8.65 20.17 6.32
N ASN A 192 -8.04 19.16 5.69
CA ASN A 192 -8.70 18.30 4.72
C ASN A 192 -9.84 17.48 5.35
N TRP A 193 -9.61 16.86 6.50
CA TRP A 193 -10.64 16.09 7.19
C TRP A 193 -11.81 16.99 7.62
N ARG A 194 -11.53 18.19 8.15
CA ARG A 194 -12.58 19.17 8.49
C ARG A 194 -13.34 19.67 7.25
N ALA A 195 -12.68 19.77 6.10
CA ALA A 195 -13.33 20.10 4.83
C ALA A 195 -14.29 18.98 4.38
N TRP A 196 -13.89 17.71 4.50
CA TRP A 196 -14.78 16.57 4.31
C TRP A 196 -15.97 16.59 5.27
N GLU A 197 -15.74 16.87 6.56
CA GLU A 197 -16.82 16.95 7.56
C GLU A 197 -17.84 18.03 7.18
N LYS A 198 -17.37 19.17 6.65
CA LYS A 198 -18.23 20.26 6.21
C LYS A 198 -19.04 19.92 4.95
N SER A 199 -18.44 19.25 3.96
CA SER A 199 -19.11 18.98 2.67
C SER A 199 -19.97 17.72 2.69
N ASN A 200 -19.50 16.67 3.37
CA ASN A 200 -20.07 15.33 3.30
C ASN A 200 -20.63 14.85 4.64
N GLY A 201 -20.29 15.50 5.76
CA GLY A 201 -20.91 15.23 7.05
C GLY A 201 -22.38 15.63 7.09
N ARG A 202 -23.16 14.93 7.92
CA ARG A 202 -24.58 15.24 8.19
C ARG A 202 -24.84 15.42 9.67
N PRO A 203 -25.98 16.06 10.07
CA PRO A 203 -26.32 16.26 11.48
C PRO A 203 -26.38 14.96 12.31
N ASN A 204 -26.66 13.82 11.67
CA ASN A 204 -26.61 12.50 12.33
C ASN A 204 -25.19 12.02 12.66
N GLY A 205 -24.16 12.73 12.19
CA GLY A 205 -22.74 12.48 12.43
C GLY A 205 -22.06 11.53 11.43
N LEU A 206 -22.81 10.93 10.51
CA LEU A 206 -22.25 10.12 9.43
C LEU A 206 -21.86 11.01 8.23
N PHE A 207 -20.99 10.47 7.39
CA PHE A 207 -20.63 11.03 6.10
C PHE A 207 -21.45 10.36 5.00
N THR A 208 -21.98 11.16 4.08
CA THR A 208 -22.64 10.67 2.85
C THR A 208 -21.70 10.79 1.66
N GLN A 209 -21.85 9.91 0.68
CA GLN A 209 -21.09 9.96 -0.56
C GLN A 209 -21.90 9.43 -1.73
N ILE A 210 -21.65 10.01 -2.90
CA ILE A 210 -22.14 9.49 -4.17
C ILE A 210 -21.25 8.30 -4.54
N ASP A 211 -21.82 7.15 -4.90
CA ASP A 211 -21.05 5.94 -5.18
C ASP A 211 -20.03 6.10 -6.30
N ASP A 212 -20.37 6.87 -7.35
CA ASP A 212 -19.42 7.34 -8.37
C ASP A 212 -18.20 8.08 -7.77
N ARG A 213 -18.39 8.88 -6.71
CA ARG A 213 -17.28 9.59 -6.02
C ARG A 213 -16.52 8.71 -5.03
N ASP A 214 -16.95 7.48 -4.80
CA ASP A 214 -16.09 6.41 -4.25
C ASP A 214 -15.31 5.68 -5.34
N GLY A 215 -15.48 6.06 -6.62
CA GLY A 215 -14.98 5.32 -7.77
C GLY A 215 -15.77 4.03 -8.04
N MET A 216 -17.04 3.98 -7.61
CA MET A 216 -17.86 2.77 -7.58
C MET A 216 -19.25 2.98 -8.21
N GLU A 217 -19.27 3.60 -9.39
CA GLU A 217 -20.52 3.93 -10.08
C GLU A 217 -21.39 2.70 -10.41
N PHE A 218 -22.71 2.89 -10.38
CA PHE A 218 -23.69 1.82 -10.55
C PHE A 218 -23.53 0.68 -9.53
N SER A 219 -23.09 1.01 -8.31
CA SER A 219 -23.10 0.04 -7.21
C SER A 219 -24.54 -0.34 -6.86
N SER A 220 -24.76 -1.58 -6.42
CA SER A 220 -26.10 -2.08 -6.11
C SER A 220 -26.73 -1.39 -4.90
N GLY A 221 -25.91 -0.96 -3.94
CA GLY A 221 -26.33 -0.19 -2.77
C GLY A 221 -26.41 1.32 -3.03
N GLY A 222 -25.86 1.82 -4.13
CA GLY A 222 -25.94 3.23 -4.53
C GLY A 222 -25.34 4.21 -3.52
N SER A 223 -25.79 5.45 -3.61
CA SER A 223 -25.30 6.59 -2.81
C SER A 223 -25.91 6.67 -1.40
N GLY A 224 -25.19 7.27 -0.45
CA GLY A 224 -25.70 7.52 0.91
C GLY A 224 -24.61 7.45 1.98
N PHE A 225 -25.00 7.08 3.20
CA PHE A 225 -24.08 6.76 4.28
C PHE A 225 -23.44 5.39 4.02
N ARG A 226 -22.42 5.38 3.16
CA ARG A 226 -21.74 4.17 2.71
C ARG A 226 -20.68 3.72 3.72
N PRO A 227 -20.45 2.40 3.89
CA PRO A 227 -19.35 1.88 4.71
C PRO A 227 -17.97 2.38 4.29
N THR A 228 -17.78 2.72 3.00
CA THR A 228 -16.56 3.32 2.42
C THR A 228 -16.16 4.61 3.15
N ILE A 229 -16.79 5.75 2.82
CA ILE A 229 -16.40 7.08 3.30
C ILE A 229 -16.37 7.16 4.82
N ASN A 230 -17.30 6.50 5.51
CA ASN A 230 -17.32 6.51 6.98
C ASN A 230 -16.12 5.78 7.59
N SER A 231 -15.67 4.69 6.96
CA SER A 231 -14.46 3.97 7.38
C SER A 231 -13.20 4.74 7.00
N TYR A 232 -13.16 5.38 5.83
CA TYR A 232 -12.03 6.23 5.41
C TYR A 232 -11.85 7.41 6.37
N GLN A 233 -12.93 8.12 6.72
CA GLN A 233 -12.87 9.24 7.66
C GLN A 233 -12.55 8.78 9.09
N TYR A 234 -12.93 7.57 9.48
CA TYR A 234 -12.47 6.96 10.73
C TYR A 234 -10.96 6.69 10.71
N GLY A 235 -10.45 6.07 9.63
CA GLY A 235 -9.03 5.81 9.42
C GLY A 235 -8.20 7.08 9.48
N ASP A 236 -8.61 8.10 8.72
CA ASP A 236 -7.94 9.40 8.70
C ASP A 236 -7.97 10.08 10.07
N ALA A 237 -9.09 10.03 10.79
CA ALA A 237 -9.16 10.60 12.12
C ALA A 237 -8.22 9.90 13.11
N ARG A 238 -8.11 8.57 13.03
CA ARG A 238 -7.13 7.80 13.84
C ARG A 238 -5.69 8.13 13.47
N ALA A 239 -5.39 8.31 12.19
CA ALA A 239 -4.06 8.68 11.75
C ALA A 239 -3.67 10.08 12.22
N ILE A 240 -4.57 11.06 12.08
CA ILE A 240 -4.38 12.42 12.58
C ILE A 240 -4.19 12.43 14.10
N GLU A 241 -4.99 11.67 14.85
CA GLU A 241 -4.82 11.51 16.30
C GLU A 241 -3.39 11.05 16.63
N LYS A 242 -2.90 9.99 15.98
CA LYS A 242 -1.58 9.41 16.25
C LYS A 242 -0.45 10.36 15.86
N LEU A 243 -0.56 11.03 14.72
CA LEU A 243 0.41 12.05 14.29
C LEU A 243 0.44 13.24 15.24
N ALA A 244 -0.72 13.73 15.69
CA ALA A 244 -0.80 14.82 16.66
C ALA A 244 -0.18 14.44 18.01
N ARG A 245 -0.40 13.21 18.50
CA ARG A 245 0.29 12.69 19.70
C ARG A 245 1.80 12.69 19.51
N ARG A 246 2.29 12.24 18.35
CA ARG A 246 3.71 12.23 18.01
C ARG A 246 4.32 13.62 17.97
N SER A 247 3.59 14.59 17.43
CA SER A 247 4.00 16.00 17.35
C SER A 247 3.80 16.78 18.66
N GLY A 248 3.25 16.14 19.71
CA GLY A 248 2.97 16.79 21.00
C GLY A 248 1.72 17.65 21.04
N ASP A 249 0.90 17.68 19.98
CA ASP A 249 -0.35 18.41 19.91
C ASP A 249 -1.49 17.60 20.59
N LYS A 250 -1.60 17.78 21.90
CA LYS A 250 -2.61 17.11 22.72
C LYS A 250 -4.05 17.51 22.36
N ALA A 251 -4.26 18.74 21.87
CA ALA A 251 -5.60 19.25 21.58
C ALA A 251 -6.16 18.59 20.31
N ILE A 252 -5.37 18.58 19.22
CA ILE A 252 -5.75 17.89 17.98
C ILE A 252 -5.86 16.38 18.22
N ALA A 253 -4.94 15.78 19.00
CA ALA A 253 -5.05 14.37 19.36
C ALA A 253 -6.38 14.03 20.05
N GLN A 254 -6.80 14.84 21.02
CA GLN A 254 -8.07 14.63 21.72
C GLN A 254 -9.29 14.84 20.80
N GLU A 255 -9.28 15.89 19.99
CA GLU A 255 -10.36 16.18 19.04
C GLU A 255 -10.58 15.02 18.06
N PHE A 256 -9.50 14.58 17.40
CA PHE A 256 -9.60 13.55 16.37
C PHE A 256 -9.80 12.15 16.93
N GLY A 257 -9.29 11.87 18.14
CA GLY A 257 -9.66 10.65 18.87
C GLY A 257 -11.17 10.59 19.15
N ALA A 258 -11.77 11.68 19.62
CA ALA A 258 -13.21 11.74 19.86
C ALA A 258 -14.04 11.63 18.56
N LYS A 259 -13.58 12.24 17.46
CA LYS A 259 -14.22 12.10 16.14
C LYS A 259 -14.18 10.66 15.64
N ALA A 260 -13.05 9.97 15.77
CA ALA A 260 -12.92 8.56 15.42
C ALA A 260 -13.83 7.66 16.29
N ASP A 261 -13.88 7.88 17.60
CA ASP A 261 -14.75 7.11 18.50
C ASP A 261 -16.24 7.29 18.17
N LYS A 262 -16.64 8.51 17.81
CA LYS A 262 -18.01 8.80 17.34
C LYS A 262 -18.33 8.05 16.05
N LEU A 263 -17.45 8.12 15.05
CA LEU A 263 -17.65 7.42 13.76
C LEU A 263 -17.71 5.92 13.94
N LYS A 264 -16.82 5.34 14.75
CA LYS A 264 -16.86 3.91 15.09
C LYS A 264 -18.23 3.51 15.63
N THR A 265 -18.74 4.25 16.62
CA THR A 265 -20.06 3.99 17.21
C THR A 265 -21.17 4.08 16.18
N LEU A 266 -21.13 5.09 15.30
CA LEU A 266 -22.15 5.28 14.26
C LEU A 266 -22.12 4.17 13.21
N VAL A 267 -20.95 3.77 12.72
CA VAL A 267 -20.83 2.65 11.78
C VAL A 267 -21.37 1.35 12.38
N GLU A 268 -20.97 1.03 13.61
CA GLU A 268 -21.44 -0.18 14.32
C GLU A 268 -22.94 -0.20 14.61
N THR A 269 -23.57 0.96 14.83
CA THR A 269 -24.97 1.03 15.24
C THR A 269 -25.95 1.40 14.14
N LYS A 270 -25.47 2.06 13.07
CA LYS A 270 -26.31 2.55 11.97
C LYS A 270 -26.08 1.80 10.67
N LEU A 271 -24.87 1.31 10.42
CA LEU A 271 -24.54 0.62 9.17
C LEU A 271 -24.50 -0.90 9.32
N TRP A 272 -24.54 -1.43 10.54
CA TRP A 272 -24.65 -2.87 10.78
C TRP A 272 -26.09 -3.36 10.68
N ASP A 273 -26.35 -4.23 9.71
CA ASP A 273 -27.60 -4.97 9.58
C ASP A 273 -27.53 -6.23 10.45
N LYS A 274 -28.36 -6.29 11.50
CA LYS A 274 -28.40 -7.42 12.44
C LYS A 274 -28.94 -8.70 11.82
N GLU A 275 -29.87 -8.59 10.87
CA GLU A 275 -30.48 -9.75 10.20
C GLU A 275 -29.54 -10.30 9.14
N ALA A 276 -28.95 -9.41 8.34
CA ALA A 276 -27.96 -9.81 7.34
C ALA A 276 -26.58 -10.14 7.95
N GLN A 277 -26.33 -9.75 9.20
CA GLN A 277 -25.03 -9.83 9.87
C GLN A 277 -23.91 -9.22 9.01
N PHE A 278 -24.13 -8.01 8.51
CA PHE A 278 -23.24 -7.37 7.54
C PHE A 278 -23.31 -5.83 7.61
N PHE A 279 -22.21 -5.14 7.28
CA PHE A 279 -22.23 -3.68 7.13
C PHE A 279 -22.74 -3.28 5.75
N LYS A 280 -23.74 -2.40 5.69
CA LYS A 280 -24.45 -2.07 4.45
C LYS A 280 -24.64 -0.56 4.33
N THR A 281 -24.86 -0.09 3.12
CA THR A 281 -25.15 1.31 2.84
C THR A 281 -26.51 1.69 3.42
N LEU A 282 -26.58 2.83 4.09
CA LEU A 282 -27.83 3.46 4.50
C LEU A 282 -28.11 4.65 3.57
N PRO A 283 -29.19 4.62 2.76
CA PRO A 283 -29.56 5.76 1.94
C PRO A 283 -29.83 7.01 2.79
N GLU A 284 -29.61 8.20 2.21
CA GLU A 284 -29.74 9.46 2.95
C GLU A 284 -31.20 9.86 3.22
N ALA A 285 -32.16 9.29 2.50
CA ALA A 285 -33.57 9.62 2.65
C ALA A 285 -34.07 9.41 4.10
N GLU A 286 -34.94 10.33 4.55
CA GLU A 286 -35.51 10.25 5.89
C GLU A 286 -36.32 8.95 6.07
N GLY A 287 -36.10 8.24 7.18
CA GLY A 287 -36.74 6.95 7.45
C GLY A 287 -36.24 5.78 6.59
N ALA A 288 -35.18 5.97 5.80
CA ALA A 288 -34.59 4.90 5.02
C ALA A 288 -34.09 3.74 5.90
N GLN A 289 -34.16 2.53 5.33
CA GLN A 289 -33.54 1.33 5.87
C GLN A 289 -32.24 1.05 5.13
N LEU A 290 -31.38 0.22 5.73
CA LEU A 290 -30.20 -0.29 5.06
C LEU A 290 -30.60 -0.96 3.74
N VAL A 291 -29.81 -0.72 2.69
CA VAL A 291 -30.04 -1.33 1.38
C VAL A 291 -30.09 -2.85 1.48
N ARG A 292 -30.77 -3.51 0.55
CA ARG A 292 -30.88 -4.97 0.55
C ARG A 292 -29.55 -5.71 0.32
N PRO A 293 -28.73 -5.39 -0.70
CA PRO A 293 -27.51 -6.15 -1.00
C PRO A 293 -26.44 -6.03 0.09
N ARG A 294 -25.67 -7.10 0.26
CA ARG A 294 -24.30 -7.07 0.79
C ARG A 294 -23.34 -6.78 -0.35
N GLU A 295 -22.48 -5.79 -0.16
CA GLU A 295 -21.44 -5.39 -1.11
C GLU A 295 -20.06 -5.52 -0.47
N GLN A 296 -18.99 -5.71 -1.25
CA GLN A 296 -17.62 -5.80 -0.72
C GLN A 296 -17.25 -4.59 0.14
N VAL A 297 -17.84 -3.41 -0.10
CA VAL A 297 -17.65 -2.22 0.72
C VAL A 297 -18.00 -2.45 2.19
N GLY A 298 -18.86 -3.41 2.52
CA GLY A 298 -19.16 -3.80 3.89
C GLY A 298 -17.99 -4.44 4.64
N PHE A 299 -16.93 -4.85 3.94
CA PHE A 299 -15.66 -5.29 4.57
C PHE A 299 -14.70 -4.15 4.87
N VAL A 300 -14.87 -2.98 4.25
CA VAL A 300 -13.98 -1.81 4.39
C VAL A 300 -13.81 -1.34 5.85
N PRO A 301 -14.78 -1.44 6.78
CA PRO A 301 -14.54 -1.13 8.19
C PRO A 301 -13.31 -1.83 8.79
N TRP A 302 -13.04 -3.08 8.42
CA TRP A 302 -11.87 -3.82 8.92
C TRP A 302 -10.55 -3.40 8.26
N TYR A 303 -10.57 -2.69 7.13
CA TYR A 303 -9.37 -2.07 6.55
C TYR A 303 -8.66 -1.16 7.57
N PHE A 304 -9.44 -0.52 8.46
CA PHE A 304 -8.93 0.39 9.49
C PHE A 304 -9.03 -0.18 10.91
N SER A 305 -9.34 -1.48 11.06
CA SER A 305 -9.65 -2.10 12.37
C SER A 305 -10.72 -1.32 13.14
N LEU A 306 -11.77 -0.84 12.44
CA LEU A 306 -12.85 -0.07 13.02
C LEU A 306 -13.73 -0.90 13.97
N PRO A 307 -14.27 -2.07 13.56
CA PRO A 307 -15.24 -2.78 14.38
C PRO A 307 -14.69 -3.21 15.74
N SER A 308 -15.53 -3.19 16.75
CA SER A 308 -15.20 -3.59 18.12
C SER A 308 -15.01 -5.10 18.20
N ARG A 309 -13.88 -5.50 18.77
CA ARG A 309 -13.56 -6.91 19.06
C ARG A 309 -14.61 -7.54 19.99
N GLY A 310 -14.88 -8.82 19.80
CA GLY A 310 -15.77 -9.60 20.67
C GLY A 310 -17.27 -9.25 20.55
N LYS A 311 -17.66 -8.50 19.51
CA LYS A 311 -19.07 -8.19 19.22
C LYS A 311 -19.71 -9.11 18.16
N GLY A 312 -18.91 -9.96 17.52
CA GLY A 312 -19.39 -10.95 16.55
C GLY A 312 -19.62 -10.38 15.14
N PHE A 313 -19.17 -9.14 14.89
CA PHE A 313 -19.23 -8.53 13.55
C PHE A 313 -18.49 -9.38 12.52
N GLU A 314 -17.49 -10.14 12.95
CA GLU A 314 -16.63 -10.98 12.10
C GLU A 314 -17.43 -12.09 11.40
N THR A 315 -18.66 -12.39 11.85
CA THR A 315 -19.58 -13.31 11.17
C THR A 315 -19.83 -12.90 9.70
N ALA A 316 -19.76 -11.61 9.39
CA ALA A 316 -19.85 -11.08 8.03
C ALA A 316 -18.86 -11.75 7.06
N TRP A 317 -17.66 -12.09 7.53
CA TRP A 317 -16.61 -12.71 6.73
C TRP A 317 -16.96 -14.10 6.23
N ARG A 318 -17.98 -14.77 6.77
CA ARG A 318 -18.47 -16.02 6.18
C ARG A 318 -18.95 -15.84 4.73
N GLN A 319 -19.35 -14.62 4.35
CA GLN A 319 -19.84 -14.32 3.01
C GLN A 319 -18.73 -14.28 1.95
N ILE A 320 -17.46 -14.01 2.31
CA ILE A 320 -16.37 -13.89 1.33
C ILE A 320 -16.07 -15.23 0.62
N LYS A 321 -16.35 -16.33 1.31
CA LYS A 321 -16.12 -17.71 0.86
C LYS A 321 -17.40 -18.44 0.45
N ASP A 322 -18.56 -17.77 0.53
CA ASP A 322 -19.84 -18.33 0.13
C ASP A 322 -20.01 -18.14 -1.40
N PRO A 323 -20.24 -19.21 -2.18
CA PRO A 323 -20.49 -19.12 -3.63
C PRO A 323 -21.77 -18.35 -4.00
N SER A 324 -22.76 -18.28 -3.11
CA SER A 324 -23.91 -17.39 -3.28
C SER A 324 -23.65 -15.98 -2.73
N GLY A 325 -22.55 -15.82 -1.97
CA GLY A 325 -22.04 -14.56 -1.47
C GLY A 325 -21.08 -13.95 -2.49
N PHE A 326 -19.81 -13.82 -2.12
CA PHE A 326 -18.82 -13.14 -2.96
C PHE A 326 -17.85 -14.09 -3.69
N ALA A 327 -17.83 -15.38 -3.36
CA ALA A 327 -16.81 -16.30 -3.84
C ALA A 327 -17.03 -16.70 -5.30
N ALA A 328 -16.03 -16.46 -6.15
CA ALA A 328 -16.03 -16.84 -7.56
C ALA A 328 -14.60 -17.19 -8.04
N PRO A 329 -14.44 -18.01 -9.10
CA PRO A 329 -13.13 -18.50 -9.58
C PRO A 329 -12.07 -17.45 -9.93
N TYR A 330 -12.48 -16.22 -10.26
CA TYR A 330 -11.61 -15.06 -10.52
C TYR A 330 -12.09 -13.82 -9.74
N GLY A 331 -12.89 -14.06 -8.69
CA GLY A 331 -13.47 -13.07 -7.80
C GLY A 331 -12.55 -12.65 -6.65
N PRO A 332 -13.07 -11.89 -5.68
CA PRO A 332 -14.47 -11.82 -5.27
C PRO A 332 -15.35 -10.87 -6.11
N THR A 333 -16.66 -11.13 -6.17
CA THR A 333 -17.65 -10.23 -6.81
C THR A 333 -17.89 -8.97 -5.97
N THR A 334 -18.22 -7.84 -6.58
CA THR A 334 -18.46 -6.56 -5.85
C THR A 334 -19.75 -6.55 -5.03
N VAL A 335 -20.76 -7.32 -5.43
CA VAL A 335 -22.01 -7.56 -4.69
C VAL A 335 -22.25 -9.06 -4.51
N GLU A 336 -23.03 -9.46 -3.51
CA GLU A 336 -23.41 -10.86 -3.30
C GLU A 336 -24.17 -11.42 -4.51
N GLN A 337 -23.78 -12.61 -4.97
CA GLN A 337 -24.29 -13.23 -6.20
C GLN A 337 -25.76 -13.62 -6.13
N ARG A 338 -26.29 -13.85 -4.93
CA ARG A 338 -27.71 -14.13 -4.69
C ARG A 338 -28.62 -12.91 -4.85
N ASP A 339 -28.05 -11.72 -5.02
CA ASP A 339 -28.81 -10.49 -5.16
C ASP A 339 -29.43 -10.36 -6.57
N PRO A 340 -30.73 -10.05 -6.71
CA PRO A 340 -31.35 -9.74 -8.00
C PRO A 340 -30.69 -8.61 -8.83
N SER A 341 -29.89 -7.72 -8.24
CA SER A 341 -29.14 -6.70 -8.98
C SER A 341 -27.79 -7.20 -9.50
N PHE A 342 -27.36 -8.41 -9.12
CA PHE A 342 -26.09 -8.99 -9.52
C PHE A 342 -25.97 -9.05 -11.06
N MET A 343 -24.94 -8.38 -11.60
CA MET A 343 -24.64 -8.31 -13.04
C MET A 343 -25.80 -7.78 -13.91
N VAL A 344 -26.69 -6.97 -13.35
CA VAL A 344 -27.74 -6.30 -14.15
C VAL A 344 -27.10 -5.32 -15.13
N ALA A 345 -27.46 -5.42 -16.41
CA ALA A 345 -26.89 -4.57 -17.45
C ALA A 345 -27.33 -3.10 -17.31
N HIS A 346 -26.37 -2.19 -17.46
CA HIS A 346 -26.58 -0.75 -17.59
C HIS A 346 -25.81 -0.23 -18.82
N PRO A 347 -26.21 0.91 -19.42
CA PRO A 347 -25.49 1.50 -20.56
C PRO A 347 -24.22 2.24 -20.10
N HIS A 348 -23.36 1.53 -19.38
CA HIS A 348 -22.07 1.99 -18.87
C HIS A 348 -21.10 0.82 -18.83
N ASP A 349 -19.82 1.05 -19.12
CA ASP A 349 -18.81 -0.01 -19.19
C ASP A 349 -18.38 -0.45 -17.78
N CYS A 350 -18.09 0.51 -16.90
CA CYS A 350 -17.55 0.28 -15.57
C CYS A 350 -18.70 0.11 -14.56
N LEU A 351 -19.11 -1.13 -14.28
CA LEU A 351 -20.24 -1.42 -13.40
C LEU A 351 -19.80 -2.05 -12.08
N TRP A 352 -20.32 -1.55 -10.95
CA TRP A 352 -20.00 -2.03 -9.60
C TRP A 352 -21.10 -2.88 -8.96
N ASN A 353 -21.96 -3.48 -9.77
CA ASN A 353 -23.08 -4.32 -9.35
C ASN A 353 -22.85 -5.82 -9.54
N GLY A 354 -21.60 -6.30 -9.55
CA GLY A 354 -21.33 -7.71 -9.82
C GLY A 354 -19.89 -8.06 -10.16
N PRO A 355 -19.25 -7.39 -11.15
CA PRO A 355 -17.91 -7.71 -11.60
C PRO A 355 -16.91 -7.76 -10.44
N SER A 356 -15.83 -8.53 -10.64
CA SER A 356 -14.66 -8.47 -9.76
C SER A 356 -13.85 -7.24 -10.10
N TRP A 357 -13.59 -6.40 -9.11
CA TRP A 357 -12.80 -5.19 -9.25
C TRP A 357 -11.51 -5.32 -8.43
N PRO A 358 -10.31 -5.25 -9.05
CA PRO A 358 -9.03 -5.23 -8.34
C PRO A 358 -8.97 -4.21 -7.19
N PHE A 359 -9.61 -3.06 -7.34
CA PHE A 359 -9.73 -2.03 -6.30
C PHE A 359 -10.43 -2.60 -5.04
N ALA A 360 -11.66 -3.12 -5.17
CA ALA A 360 -12.40 -3.71 -4.06
C ALA A 360 -11.68 -4.93 -3.47
N THR A 361 -11.14 -5.78 -4.33
CA THR A 361 -10.39 -6.97 -3.91
C THR A 361 -9.17 -6.60 -3.07
N THR A 362 -8.48 -5.51 -3.40
CA THR A 362 -7.37 -4.98 -2.58
C THR A 362 -7.87 -4.57 -1.21
N GLN A 363 -8.95 -3.78 -1.13
CA GLN A 363 -9.53 -3.35 0.15
C GLN A 363 -9.95 -4.54 1.00
N THR A 364 -10.61 -5.53 0.40
CA THR A 364 -11.06 -6.75 1.07
C THR A 364 -9.88 -7.57 1.60
N LEU A 365 -8.78 -7.70 0.85
CA LEU A 365 -7.60 -8.45 1.31
C LEU A 365 -6.83 -7.74 2.43
N VAL A 366 -6.71 -6.40 2.40
CA VAL A 366 -6.14 -5.65 3.54
C VAL A 366 -7.02 -5.83 4.78
N ALA A 367 -8.34 -5.66 4.63
CA ALA A 367 -9.30 -5.84 5.71
C ALA A 367 -9.26 -7.26 6.30
N LEU A 368 -9.16 -8.29 5.46
CA LEU A 368 -9.06 -9.69 5.87
C LEU A 368 -7.75 -9.95 6.64
N ALA A 369 -6.63 -9.39 6.19
CA ALA A 369 -5.36 -9.49 6.91
C ALA A 369 -5.48 -8.90 8.33
N ASN A 370 -6.10 -7.72 8.46
CA ASN A 370 -6.34 -7.10 9.77
C ASN A 370 -7.24 -7.95 10.67
N VAL A 371 -8.29 -8.58 10.11
CA VAL A 371 -9.16 -9.50 10.88
C VAL A 371 -8.38 -10.67 11.44
N LEU A 372 -7.54 -11.31 10.62
CA LEU A 372 -6.74 -12.45 11.03
C LEU A 372 -5.65 -12.09 12.04
N HIS A 373 -5.13 -10.86 11.97
CA HIS A 373 -4.10 -10.37 12.89
C HIS A 373 -4.65 -9.88 14.23
N ASP A 374 -5.77 -9.16 14.21
CA ASP A 374 -6.16 -8.30 15.32
C ASP A 374 -7.49 -8.72 15.98
N TYR A 375 -8.19 -9.73 15.44
CA TYR A 375 -9.49 -10.18 15.93
C TYR A 375 -9.49 -11.68 16.26
N HIS A 376 -10.04 -12.02 17.44
CA HIS A 376 -10.34 -13.40 17.79
C HIS A 376 -11.71 -13.77 17.19
N GLN A 377 -11.70 -14.66 16.19
CA GLN A 377 -12.88 -15.05 15.42
C GLN A 377 -12.70 -16.43 14.78
N ASP A 378 -13.79 -17.02 14.29
CA ASP A 378 -13.84 -18.35 13.65
C ASP A 378 -14.52 -18.34 12.25
N ALA A 379 -14.83 -17.16 11.72
CA ALA A 379 -15.46 -16.98 10.42
C ALA A 379 -14.50 -17.25 9.25
N VAL A 380 -13.23 -16.87 9.40
CA VAL A 380 -12.17 -16.98 8.39
C VAL A 380 -10.83 -17.36 9.01
N THR A 381 -9.94 -17.90 8.19
CA THR A 381 -8.64 -18.44 8.56
C THR A 381 -7.55 -17.94 7.62
N ASN A 382 -6.28 -18.19 7.98
CA ASN A 382 -5.13 -17.98 7.08
C ASN A 382 -5.32 -18.66 5.72
N ARG A 383 -6.00 -19.82 5.67
CA ARG A 383 -6.32 -20.51 4.41
C ARG A 383 -7.25 -19.67 3.55
N ASP A 384 -8.27 -19.05 4.13
CA ASP A 384 -9.21 -18.20 3.39
C ASP A 384 -8.50 -16.97 2.79
N TYR A 385 -7.58 -16.35 3.53
CA TYR A 385 -6.73 -15.28 2.98
C TYR A 385 -5.87 -15.75 1.81
N PHE A 386 -5.19 -16.90 1.98
CA PHE A 386 -4.33 -17.47 0.95
C PHE A 386 -5.10 -17.83 -0.33
N GLU A 387 -6.27 -18.46 -0.23
CA GLU A 387 -7.08 -18.81 -1.39
C GLU A 387 -7.66 -17.56 -2.09
N LEU A 388 -8.03 -16.52 -1.34
CA LEU A 388 -8.46 -15.24 -1.92
C LEU A 388 -7.32 -14.54 -2.66
N LEU A 389 -6.11 -14.51 -2.08
CA LEU A 389 -4.92 -13.98 -2.73
C LEU A 389 -4.56 -14.77 -4.00
N LYS A 390 -4.66 -16.10 -3.97
CA LYS A 390 -4.46 -16.95 -5.16
C LYS A 390 -5.51 -16.69 -6.24
N THR A 391 -6.75 -16.43 -5.84
CA THR A 391 -7.82 -16.06 -6.77
C THR A 391 -7.54 -14.72 -7.43
N TYR A 392 -7.12 -13.73 -6.65
CA TYR A 392 -6.69 -12.43 -7.18
C TYR A 392 -5.40 -12.49 -8.02
N THR A 393 -4.50 -13.42 -7.71
CA THR A 393 -3.32 -13.69 -8.55
C THR A 393 -3.74 -14.24 -9.90
N ARG A 394 -4.62 -15.24 -9.90
CA ARG A 394 -5.13 -15.90 -11.11
C ARG A 394 -5.96 -14.96 -11.99
N SER A 395 -6.64 -13.96 -11.42
CA SER A 395 -7.40 -12.97 -12.19
C SER A 395 -6.52 -11.99 -12.98
N GLN A 396 -5.23 -11.89 -12.68
CA GLN A 396 -4.32 -10.92 -13.29
C GLN A 396 -3.63 -11.49 -14.53
N TYR A 397 -4.39 -12.20 -15.36
CA TYR A 397 -3.90 -12.79 -16.61
C TYR A 397 -4.84 -12.49 -17.77
N LYS A 398 -4.27 -12.38 -18.96
CA LYS A 398 -4.96 -12.37 -20.25
C LYS A 398 -4.15 -13.22 -21.22
N ASP A 399 -4.81 -14.17 -21.89
CA ASP A 399 -4.18 -15.08 -22.84
C ASP A 399 -2.93 -15.81 -22.29
N GLY A 400 -2.96 -16.14 -20.98
CA GLY A 400 -1.87 -16.83 -20.30
C GLY A 400 -0.68 -15.94 -19.90
N HIS A 401 -0.80 -14.62 -20.02
CA HIS A 401 0.24 -13.66 -19.64
C HIS A 401 -0.26 -12.67 -18.59
N PRO A 402 0.61 -12.18 -17.68
CA PRO A 402 0.23 -11.16 -16.73
C PRO A 402 -0.42 -9.95 -17.40
N TRP A 403 -1.58 -9.55 -16.88
CA TRP A 403 -2.38 -8.45 -17.39
C TRP A 403 -3.21 -7.85 -16.26
N LEU A 404 -3.42 -6.53 -16.31
CA LEU A 404 -4.27 -5.82 -15.37
C LEU A 404 -5.03 -4.74 -16.14
N ALA A 405 -6.36 -4.83 -16.09
CA ALA A 405 -7.27 -3.81 -16.59
C ALA A 405 -8.25 -3.37 -15.48
N GLU A 406 -9.37 -2.76 -15.84
CA GLU A 406 -10.28 -2.12 -14.88
C GLU A 406 -11.06 -3.14 -14.06
N ASP A 407 -11.81 -4.04 -14.72
CA ASP A 407 -12.63 -5.07 -14.06
C ASP A 407 -12.81 -6.33 -14.92
N LEU A 408 -13.31 -7.39 -14.28
CA LEU A 408 -13.46 -8.68 -14.94
C LEU A 408 -14.70 -9.45 -14.49
N ASP A 409 -15.16 -10.34 -15.37
CA ASP A 409 -16.16 -11.34 -15.03
C ASP A 409 -15.53 -12.35 -14.05
N ALA A 410 -16.09 -12.41 -12.85
CA ALA A 410 -15.54 -13.19 -11.74
C ALA A 410 -15.62 -14.71 -11.95
N HIS A 411 -16.36 -15.19 -12.95
CA HIS A 411 -16.51 -16.62 -13.27
C HIS A 411 -15.59 -17.07 -14.38
N THR A 412 -15.47 -16.26 -15.42
CA THR A 412 -14.70 -16.59 -16.63
C THR A 412 -13.27 -16.08 -16.59
N GLY A 413 -12.98 -15.07 -15.76
CA GLY A 413 -11.68 -14.41 -15.74
C GLY A 413 -11.48 -13.40 -16.89
N LYS A 414 -12.48 -13.22 -17.74
CA LYS A 414 -12.39 -12.31 -18.88
C LYS A 414 -12.54 -10.86 -18.41
N TRP A 415 -11.55 -10.03 -18.74
CA TRP A 415 -11.64 -8.58 -18.55
C TRP A 415 -12.85 -8.00 -19.30
N ILE A 416 -13.67 -7.23 -18.59
CA ILE A 416 -14.87 -6.60 -19.15
C ILE A 416 -14.47 -5.24 -19.72
N VAL A 417 -13.91 -4.37 -18.87
CA VAL A 417 -13.37 -3.08 -19.30
C VAL A 417 -11.86 -3.20 -19.53
N ASP A 418 -11.53 -3.59 -20.76
CA ASP A 418 -10.16 -3.78 -21.29
C ASP A 418 -9.94 -2.94 -22.55
N LEU A 419 -10.02 -1.63 -22.38
CA LEU A 419 -9.93 -0.64 -23.45
C LEU A 419 -8.51 -0.07 -23.51
N PRO A 420 -8.12 0.69 -24.56
CA PRO A 420 -6.78 1.27 -24.64
C PRO A 420 -6.36 2.11 -23.42
N ARG A 421 -7.34 2.69 -22.70
CA ARG A 421 -7.09 3.37 -21.42
C ARG A 421 -6.75 2.43 -20.27
N SER A 422 -7.34 1.24 -20.28
CA SER A 422 -7.34 0.26 -19.18
C SER A 422 -6.05 -0.55 -19.12
N ILE A 423 -5.21 -0.49 -20.15
CA ILE A 423 -3.98 -1.28 -20.22
C ILE A 423 -3.03 -0.86 -19.07
N TYR A 424 -2.65 -1.85 -18.25
CA TYR A 424 -1.79 -1.68 -17.07
C TYR A 424 -2.39 -0.76 -16.00
N TYR A 425 -3.70 -0.81 -15.78
CA TYR A 425 -4.42 0.09 -14.90
C TYR A 425 -3.92 0.09 -13.43
N ASN A 426 -3.50 1.24 -12.92
CA ASN A 426 -3.00 1.39 -11.55
C ASN A 426 -4.08 1.88 -10.61
N HIS A 427 -5.04 1.00 -10.32
CA HIS A 427 -6.19 1.30 -9.46
C HIS A 427 -6.35 0.30 -8.30
N SER A 428 -5.27 -0.40 -7.95
CA SER A 428 -5.28 -1.47 -6.95
C SER A 428 -3.88 -1.72 -6.38
N GLY A 429 -3.77 -2.55 -5.34
CA GLY A 429 -2.51 -3.01 -4.75
C GLY A 429 -2.39 -4.53 -4.79
N TYR A 430 -1.17 -5.08 -4.78
CA TYR A 430 -0.91 -6.52 -4.72
C TYR A 430 0.38 -6.82 -3.97
N CYS A 431 1.45 -6.09 -4.28
CA CYS A 431 2.74 -6.29 -3.63
C CYS A 431 2.63 -6.03 -2.13
N ASP A 432 1.88 -5.01 -1.72
CA ASP A 432 1.62 -4.75 -0.30
C ASP A 432 0.89 -5.91 0.39
N LEU A 433 -0.02 -6.60 -0.30
CA LEU A 433 -0.76 -7.74 0.24
C LEU A 433 0.20 -8.92 0.49
N VAL A 434 1.12 -9.17 -0.43
CA VAL A 434 2.16 -10.20 -0.26
C VAL A 434 3.11 -9.83 0.89
N ILE A 435 3.56 -8.59 0.96
CA ILE A 435 4.52 -8.12 1.97
C ILE A 435 3.90 -8.10 3.36
N SER A 436 2.76 -7.44 3.52
CA SER A 436 2.15 -7.14 4.82
C SER A 436 1.15 -8.19 5.31
N GLY A 437 0.60 -9.00 4.40
CA GLY A 437 -0.31 -10.10 4.71
C GLY A 437 0.36 -11.47 4.60
N LEU A 438 0.68 -11.91 3.38
CA LEU A 438 1.18 -13.28 3.16
C LEU A 438 2.47 -13.57 3.93
N VAL A 439 3.49 -12.72 3.74
CA VAL A 439 4.75 -12.75 4.51
C VAL A 439 4.53 -12.18 5.90
N GLY A 440 3.70 -11.14 6.01
CA GLY A 440 3.18 -10.65 7.28
C GLY A 440 4.00 -9.54 7.93
N LEU A 441 4.83 -8.80 7.19
CA LEU A 441 5.56 -7.66 7.74
C LEU A 441 4.56 -6.59 8.20
N THR A 442 4.49 -6.35 9.51
CA THR A 442 3.61 -5.36 10.12
C THR A 442 4.40 -4.08 10.42
N PRO A 443 4.11 -2.96 9.74
CA PRO A 443 4.73 -1.67 10.05
C PRO A 443 4.41 -1.18 11.47
N ARG A 444 5.40 -0.58 12.15
CA ARG A 444 5.31 -0.15 13.56
C ARG A 444 5.93 1.23 13.75
N ASP A 445 5.57 1.89 14.85
CA ASP A 445 6.08 3.23 15.19
C ASP A 445 7.33 3.22 16.09
N ASP A 446 7.78 2.02 16.47
CA ASP A 446 8.98 1.73 17.26
C ASP A 446 10.05 1.00 16.42
N GLN A 447 11.20 0.70 17.03
CA GLN A 447 12.30 -0.01 16.35
C GLN A 447 12.13 -1.53 16.31
N THR A 448 10.89 -2.02 16.38
CA THR A 448 10.60 -3.45 16.28
C THR A 448 10.26 -3.81 14.83
N VAL A 449 10.89 -4.86 14.31
CA VAL A 449 10.39 -5.60 13.15
C VAL A 449 9.42 -6.65 13.67
N GLU A 450 8.19 -6.65 13.17
CA GLU A 450 7.18 -7.66 13.49
C GLU A 450 6.72 -8.36 12.22
N VAL A 451 6.83 -9.68 12.19
CA VAL A 451 6.38 -10.54 11.10
C VAL A 451 5.31 -11.47 11.64
N ARG A 452 4.11 -11.43 11.05
CA ARG A 452 2.94 -12.26 11.39
C ARG A 452 2.43 -12.97 10.12
N PRO A 453 3.05 -14.08 9.69
CA PRO A 453 2.73 -14.67 8.39
C PRO A 453 1.29 -15.18 8.32
N LEU A 454 0.56 -14.83 7.24
CA LEU A 454 -0.74 -15.40 6.91
C LEU A 454 -0.66 -16.63 5.99
N LEU A 455 0.54 -17.03 5.57
CA LEU A 455 0.73 -18.31 4.88
C LEU A 455 0.27 -19.47 5.80
N PRO A 456 -0.67 -20.33 5.36
CA PRO A 456 -1.13 -21.43 6.19
C PRO A 456 0.00 -22.45 6.43
N PRO A 457 0.17 -22.95 7.66
CA PRO A 457 1.22 -23.93 7.97
C PRO A 457 1.20 -25.14 7.03
N GLY A 458 2.38 -25.60 6.61
CA GLY A 458 2.54 -26.75 5.72
C GLY A 458 2.17 -26.51 4.25
N THR A 459 1.89 -25.26 3.85
CA THR A 459 1.55 -24.95 2.45
C THR A 459 2.79 -24.86 1.56
N TRP A 460 3.86 -24.19 2.02
CA TRP A 460 5.11 -24.05 1.28
C TRP A 460 6.30 -24.48 2.12
N ASP A 461 7.25 -25.16 1.48
CA ASP A 461 8.53 -25.50 2.07
C ASP A 461 9.46 -24.31 2.19
N TYR A 462 9.28 -23.28 1.34
CA TYR A 462 10.10 -22.09 1.38
C TYR A 462 9.37 -20.83 0.90
N PHE A 463 9.85 -19.66 1.33
CA PHE A 463 9.71 -18.38 0.62
C PHE A 463 10.83 -17.44 1.05
N CYS A 464 11.12 -16.42 0.26
CA CYS A 464 12.01 -15.33 0.65
C CYS A 464 11.51 -14.01 0.09
N LEU A 465 11.32 -13.03 0.96
CA LEU A 465 11.11 -11.63 0.62
C LEU A 465 12.39 -10.88 0.93
N GLN A 466 13.05 -10.33 -0.09
CA GLN A 466 14.36 -9.70 0.01
C GLN A 466 14.27 -8.21 -0.34
N ASP A 467 15.18 -7.42 0.24
CA ASP A 467 15.43 -6.02 -0.08
C ASP A 467 14.25 -5.09 0.23
N VAL A 468 13.46 -5.41 1.25
CA VAL A 468 12.36 -4.55 1.71
C VAL A 468 12.92 -3.34 2.47
N PRO A 469 12.71 -2.10 1.99
CA PRO A 469 13.11 -0.92 2.76
C PRO A 469 12.21 -0.79 4.00
N TYR A 470 12.83 -0.77 5.18
CA TYR A 470 12.13 -0.59 6.44
C TYR A 470 13.03 0.16 7.44
N HIS A 471 12.61 1.34 7.90
CA HIS A 471 13.32 2.13 8.91
C HIS A 471 14.81 2.39 8.58
N GLY A 472 15.14 2.60 7.29
CA GLY A 472 16.52 2.82 6.81
C GLY A 472 17.37 1.55 6.65
N HIS A 473 16.79 0.36 6.84
CA HIS A 473 17.41 -0.94 6.60
C HIS A 473 16.79 -1.64 5.40
N LEU A 474 17.52 -2.60 4.83
CA LEU A 474 16.99 -3.57 3.87
C LEU A 474 16.73 -4.88 4.59
N LEU A 475 15.45 -5.22 4.76
CA LEU A 475 15.05 -6.47 5.39
C LEU A 475 15.06 -7.62 4.39
N THR A 476 15.43 -8.79 4.88
CA THR A 476 15.13 -10.07 4.24
C THR A 476 14.35 -10.94 5.21
N ILE A 477 13.17 -11.41 4.80
CA ILE A 477 12.32 -12.30 5.59
C ILE A 477 12.17 -13.60 4.81
N LEU A 478 12.67 -14.70 5.35
CA LEU A 478 12.64 -15.98 4.67
C LEU A 478 12.07 -17.09 5.56
N TRP A 479 11.41 -18.04 4.92
CA TRP A 479 11.03 -19.32 5.49
C TRP A 479 11.74 -20.41 4.70
N ASP A 480 12.40 -21.32 5.41
CA ASP A 480 13.01 -22.51 4.81
C ASP A 480 12.79 -23.71 5.72
N ALA A 481 11.81 -24.56 5.41
CA ALA A 481 11.41 -25.67 6.27
C ALA A 481 12.54 -26.69 6.48
N ASN A 482 13.42 -26.87 5.48
CA ASN A 482 14.49 -27.86 5.51
C ASN A 482 15.90 -27.27 5.60
N GLY A 483 16.04 -25.95 5.42
CA GLY A 483 17.28 -25.19 5.57
C GLY A 483 18.23 -25.30 4.38
N THR A 484 17.78 -25.87 3.27
CA THR A 484 18.62 -26.17 2.10
C THR A 484 18.42 -25.20 0.94
N ARG A 485 17.33 -24.40 0.92
CA ARG A 485 17.02 -23.51 -0.19
C ARG A 485 17.95 -22.30 -0.22
N TYR A 486 18.17 -21.68 0.95
CA TYR A 486 18.87 -20.40 1.05
C TYR A 486 20.23 -20.46 1.76
N GLY A 487 20.61 -21.62 2.31
CA GLY A 487 21.85 -21.77 3.06
C GLY A 487 21.93 -20.93 4.34
N ARG A 488 20.77 -20.52 4.90
CA ARG A 488 20.65 -19.71 6.13
C ARG A 488 20.14 -20.50 7.33
N GLY A 489 19.97 -21.81 7.20
CA GLY A 489 19.39 -22.66 8.24
C GLY A 489 17.88 -22.83 8.11
N LYS A 490 17.33 -23.71 8.94
CA LYS A 490 15.89 -24.06 8.94
C LYS A 490 15.08 -22.97 9.63
N GLY A 491 13.85 -22.71 9.20
CA GLY A 491 12.87 -21.92 9.92
C GLY A 491 12.55 -20.57 9.27
N LEU A 492 11.82 -19.74 10.01
CA LEU A 492 11.52 -18.35 9.70
C LEU A 492 12.65 -17.48 10.24
N ILE A 493 13.31 -16.72 9.37
CA ILE A 493 14.48 -15.90 9.69
C ILE A 493 14.23 -14.47 9.21
N ILE A 494 14.58 -13.50 10.06
CA ILE A 494 14.56 -12.07 9.74
C ILE A 494 16.01 -11.58 9.71
N LEU A 495 16.41 -11.00 8.60
CA LEU A 495 17.69 -10.31 8.43
C LEU A 495 17.45 -8.81 8.24
N ALA A 496 18.37 -7.97 8.74
CA ALA A 496 18.49 -6.57 8.35
C ALA A 496 19.91 -6.31 7.84
N ASP A 497 20.03 -5.70 6.67
CA ASP A 497 21.32 -5.42 6.01
C ASP A 497 22.21 -6.69 5.94
N GLY A 498 21.59 -7.86 5.71
CA GLY A 498 22.25 -9.16 5.63
C GLY A 498 22.59 -9.84 6.97
N GLN A 499 22.34 -9.19 8.10
CA GLN A 499 22.59 -9.73 9.44
C GLN A 499 21.32 -10.31 10.06
N GLU A 500 21.42 -11.51 10.63
CA GLU A 500 20.29 -12.16 11.31
C GLU A 500 19.91 -11.42 12.59
N LEU A 501 18.64 -11.02 12.68
CA LEU A 501 18.06 -10.38 13.85
C LEU A 501 17.23 -11.35 14.71
N ALA A 502 16.52 -12.28 14.06
CA ALA A 502 15.68 -13.24 14.75
C ALA A 502 15.44 -14.50 13.90
N HIS A 503 15.19 -15.59 14.60
CA HIS A 503 14.94 -16.89 14.01
C HIS A 503 13.91 -17.68 14.84
N SER A 504 12.97 -18.32 14.17
CA SER A 504 12.01 -19.29 14.72
C SER A 504 11.99 -20.57 13.89
N SER A 505 12.07 -21.73 14.54
CA SER A 505 11.94 -23.04 13.88
C SER A 505 10.55 -23.34 13.32
N LYS A 506 9.56 -22.48 13.61
CA LYS A 506 8.18 -22.58 13.13
C LYS A 506 7.79 -21.32 12.38
N LEU A 507 6.93 -21.47 11.37
CA LEU A 507 6.26 -20.36 10.71
C LEU A 507 5.17 -19.82 11.64
N LYS A 508 5.49 -18.75 12.37
CA LYS A 508 4.62 -18.09 13.36
C LYS A 508 5.03 -16.63 13.51
N ALA A 509 4.27 -15.87 14.28
CA ALA A 509 4.65 -14.51 14.64
C ALA A 509 6.06 -14.46 15.24
N LEU A 510 6.89 -13.55 14.72
CA LEU A 510 8.28 -13.34 15.11
C LEU A 510 8.56 -11.85 15.21
N ARG A 511 9.32 -11.45 16.24
CA ARG A 511 9.72 -10.08 16.46
C ARG A 511 11.23 -9.99 16.62
N ALA A 512 11.78 -8.88 16.19
CA ALA A 512 13.18 -8.53 16.36
C ALA A 512 13.32 -7.02 16.61
N VAL A 513 14.43 -6.60 17.23
CA VAL A 513 14.76 -5.19 17.37
C VAL A 513 15.73 -4.81 16.26
N LEU A 514 15.45 -3.70 15.57
CA LEU A 514 16.36 -3.14 14.57
C LEU A 514 17.62 -2.58 15.23
N PRO A 515 18.80 -2.76 14.61
CA PRO A 515 19.99 -2.02 14.99
C PRO A 515 19.76 -0.51 14.91
N GLU A 516 20.39 0.27 15.78
CA GLU A 516 20.32 1.72 15.67
C GLU A 516 21.02 2.20 14.40
N LYS A 517 20.28 2.94 13.57
CA LYS A 517 20.80 3.62 12.38
C LYS A 517 20.09 4.96 12.25
N PRO A 518 20.80 6.05 11.92
CA PRO A 518 20.13 7.29 11.57
C PRO A 518 19.15 7.01 10.43
N ILE A 519 17.90 7.44 10.60
CA ILE A 519 16.89 7.34 9.55
C ILE A 519 17.30 8.33 8.47
N SER A 520 18.06 7.84 7.50
CA SER A 520 18.29 8.53 6.25
C SER A 520 17.33 7.90 5.24
N PRO A 521 16.40 8.67 4.66
CA PRO A 521 15.64 8.16 3.52
C PRO A 521 16.61 7.63 2.48
N PHE A 522 16.31 6.47 1.93
CA PHE A 522 17.03 5.99 0.76
C PHE A 522 16.72 6.97 -0.37
N ARG A 523 17.68 7.82 -0.71
CA ARG A 523 17.62 8.73 -1.85
C ARG A 523 18.61 8.22 -2.88
N LYS A 524 18.20 8.13 -4.15
CA LYS A 524 19.21 8.11 -5.21
C LYS A 524 19.93 9.46 -5.20
N LEU A 525 21.26 9.43 -5.14
CA LEU A 525 22.10 10.59 -5.41
C LEU A 525 22.00 11.00 -6.87
#